data_AF-K9DR53-F1
#
_entry.id   AF-K9DR53-F1
#
_cell.length_a   1.000
_cell.length_b   1.000
_cell.length_c   1.000
_cell.angle_alpha   90.00
_cell.angle_beta   90.00
_cell.angle_gamma   90.00
#
_symmetry.space_group_name_H-M   'P 1'
#
loop_
_entity.id
_entity.type
_entity.pdbx_description
1 polymer ?
#
loop_
_entity_poly.entity_id
_entity_poly.type
_entity_poly.pdbx_seq_one_letter_code
_entity_poly.pdbx_strand_id
1 'polypeptide(L)'
;MALVAMCMAAGSAIAESTPLTLAEAVARAGSQAPQLKGAEAALHVADAIVRQSGLRSNPTLSLEAENVMGSRRYSGFGGGEKAVRLSMPLELGGKRSARMRVAQSQRAAAGIGARSAEAELTVRITEAFVTLAASERYVAIANAGHELAARAHHAARERVPDITNTQVQINVVAPALAPADVERQVTYPIETAFAGIPGLESTRSLKRVNASMPTRGRRPVHGLPGADRLKTSSVRGCAWRS
;
A
#
# COMPACT_ATOMS: atom_id res chain seq x y z
N MET A 1 -3.07 -33.93 45.29
CA MET A 1 -2.24 -32.78 45.71
C MET A 1 -1.50 -32.28 44.48
N ALA A 2 -2.14 -31.52 43.59
CA ALA A 2 -2.40 -30.07 43.69
C ALA A 2 -1.12 -29.23 43.83
N LEU A 3 -0.55 -28.79 42.70
CA LEU A 3 0.23 -27.54 42.51
C LEU A 3 0.82 -27.58 41.09
N VAL A 4 0.80 -26.58 40.22
CA VAL A 4 0.13 -25.27 40.13
C VAL A 4 0.19 -24.92 38.63
N ALA A 5 -0.93 -24.50 38.05
CA ALA A 5 -1.00 -23.94 36.72
C ALA A 5 -0.52 -22.48 36.78
N MET A 6 0.64 -22.19 36.17
CA MET A 6 1.13 -20.82 36.03
C MET A 6 0.62 -20.24 34.72
N CYS A 7 -0.55 -19.58 34.78
CA CYS A 7 -1.03 -18.72 33.71
C CYS A 7 -0.08 -17.53 33.57
N MET A 8 0.67 -17.46 32.46
CA MET A 8 1.35 -16.23 32.07
C MET A 8 0.31 -15.23 31.55
N ALA A 9 0.09 -14.17 32.32
CA ALA A 9 -0.59 -12.98 31.86
C ALA A 9 0.30 -12.30 30.81
N ALA A 10 -0.07 -12.38 29.54
CA ALA A 10 0.48 -11.53 28.51
C ALA A 10 -0.05 -10.11 28.76
N GLY A 11 0.70 -9.31 29.52
CA GLY A 11 0.46 -7.88 29.61
C GLY A 11 0.75 -7.26 28.24
N SER A 12 -0.28 -6.73 27.58
CA SER A 12 -0.11 -5.84 26.44
C SER A 12 0.58 -4.57 26.92
N ALA A 13 1.91 -4.54 26.82
CA ALA A 13 2.65 -3.29 26.93
C ALA A 13 2.25 -2.44 25.71
N ILE A 14 1.38 -1.46 25.95
CA ILE A 14 1.22 -0.32 25.05
C ILE A 14 2.57 0.40 25.13
N ALA A 15 3.43 0.14 24.15
CA ALA A 15 4.70 0.84 24.04
C ALA A 15 4.39 2.33 23.87
N GLU A 16 4.83 3.15 24.82
CA GLU A 16 4.87 4.60 24.64
C GLU A 16 5.68 4.90 23.38
N SER A 17 5.03 5.41 22.33
CA SER A 17 5.72 5.83 21.12
C SER A 17 6.44 7.13 21.40
N THR A 18 7.65 7.06 21.96
CA THR A 18 8.53 8.21 22.02
C THR A 18 8.68 8.73 20.59
N PRO A 19 8.41 10.03 20.32
CA PRO A 19 8.48 10.56 18.96
C PRO A 19 9.90 10.41 18.44
N LEU A 20 10.06 9.63 17.36
CA LEU A 20 11.36 9.36 16.75
C LEU A 20 11.87 10.64 16.10
N THR A 21 13.01 11.15 16.54
CA THR A 21 13.68 12.28 15.90
C THR A 21 14.54 11.83 14.72
N LEU A 22 14.89 12.73 13.79
CA LEU A 22 15.78 12.42 12.67
C LEU A 22 17.14 11.91 13.15
N ALA A 23 17.71 12.55 14.19
CA ALA A 23 19.01 12.16 14.74
C ALA A 23 18.97 10.73 15.31
N GLU A 24 17.91 10.38 16.04
CA GLU A 24 17.69 9.02 16.55
C GLU A 24 17.47 8.01 15.43
N ALA A 25 16.73 8.39 14.37
CA ALA A 25 16.51 7.53 13.21
C ALA A 25 17.83 7.17 12.51
N VAL A 26 18.70 8.17 12.29
CA VAL A 26 20.04 7.96 11.71
C VAL A 26 20.91 7.11 12.63
N ALA A 27 20.96 7.41 13.93
CA ALA A 27 21.76 6.66 14.89
C ALA A 27 21.32 5.18 15.00
N ARG A 28 20.00 4.94 15.09
CA ARG A 28 19.45 3.59 15.20
C ARG A 28 19.72 2.78 13.93
N ALA A 29 19.50 3.37 12.76
CA ALA A 29 19.77 2.70 11.49
C ALA A 29 21.27 2.46 11.26
N GLY A 30 22.15 3.40 11.66
CA GLY A 30 23.59 3.23 11.59
C GLY A 30 24.10 1.99 12.32
N SER A 31 23.51 1.65 13.47
CA SER A 31 23.88 0.45 14.24
C SER A 31 23.43 -0.87 13.60
N GLN A 32 22.43 -0.83 12.70
CA GLN A 32 21.79 -2.03 12.15
C GLN A 32 22.02 -2.22 10.65
N ALA A 33 22.48 -1.19 9.94
CA ALA A 33 22.55 -1.17 8.48
C ALA A 33 23.58 -2.20 7.92
N PRO A 34 23.14 -3.20 7.12
CA PRO A 34 24.04 -4.22 6.57
C PRO A 34 25.05 -3.63 5.57
N GLN A 35 24.68 -2.55 4.88
CA GLN A 35 25.57 -1.86 3.94
C GLN A 35 26.78 -1.21 4.63
N LEU A 36 26.64 -0.72 5.86
CA LEU A 36 27.78 -0.22 6.64
C LEU A 36 28.70 -1.36 7.08
N LYS A 37 28.13 -2.47 7.54
CA LYS A 37 28.91 -3.68 7.89
C LYS A 37 29.69 -4.21 6.69
N GLY A 38 29.10 -4.18 5.50
CA GLY A 38 29.79 -4.55 4.26
C GLY A 38 30.95 -3.62 3.92
N ALA A 39 30.75 -2.30 4.06
CA ALA A 39 31.79 -1.32 3.81
C ALA A 39 32.94 -1.37 4.84
N GLU A 40 32.61 -1.59 6.12
CA GLU A 40 33.58 -1.81 7.20
C GLU A 40 34.39 -3.10 6.96
N ALA A 41 33.72 -4.20 6.59
CA ALA A 41 34.40 -5.44 6.22
C ALA A 41 35.36 -5.24 5.04
N ALA A 42 34.97 -4.46 4.02
CA ALA A 42 35.85 -4.12 2.91
C ALA A 42 37.09 -3.33 3.36
N LEU A 43 36.93 -2.41 4.31
CA LEU A 43 38.06 -1.69 4.92
C LEU A 43 38.99 -2.64 5.69
N HIS A 44 38.42 -3.54 6.49
CA HIS A 44 39.19 -4.53 7.26
C HIS A 44 39.98 -5.49 6.35
N VAL A 45 39.39 -5.90 5.21
CA VAL A 45 40.08 -6.67 4.18
C VAL A 45 41.24 -5.87 3.59
N ALA A 46 41.02 -4.60 3.24
CA ALA A 46 42.07 -3.75 2.70
C ALA A 46 43.23 -3.53 3.70
N ASP A 47 42.92 -3.37 4.99
CA ASP A 47 43.92 -3.30 6.06
C ASP A 47 44.74 -4.60 6.16
N ALA A 48 44.09 -5.76 6.02
CA ALA A 48 44.77 -7.05 6.01
C ALA A 48 45.70 -7.18 4.79
N ILE A 49 45.26 -6.72 3.62
CA ILE A 49 46.09 -6.70 2.39
C ILE A 49 47.31 -5.80 2.58
N VAL A 50 47.18 -4.63 3.21
CA VAL A 50 48.31 -3.75 3.53
C VAL A 50 49.30 -4.46 4.46
N ARG A 51 48.83 -5.08 5.54
CA ARG A 51 49.68 -5.84 6.47
C ARG A 51 50.42 -6.98 5.76
N GLN A 52 49.71 -7.78 4.98
CA GLN A 52 50.28 -8.92 4.27
C GLN A 52 51.28 -8.48 3.19
N SER A 53 51.00 -7.39 2.47
CA SER A 53 51.91 -6.83 1.46
C SER A 53 53.21 -6.30 2.06
N GLY A 54 53.20 -5.96 3.35
CA GLY A 54 54.38 -5.59 4.10
C GLY A 54 55.26 -6.78 4.50
N LEU A 55 54.77 -8.02 4.46
CA LEU A 55 55.56 -9.19 4.88
C LEU A 55 56.54 -9.63 3.79
N ARG A 56 57.61 -10.33 4.19
CA ARG A 56 58.50 -11.01 3.25
C ARG A 56 57.82 -12.26 2.69
N SER A 57 58.19 -12.65 1.47
CA SER A 57 57.72 -13.89 0.86
C SER A 57 58.08 -15.08 1.76
N ASN A 58 57.09 -15.93 2.04
CA ASN A 58 57.28 -17.12 2.86
C ASN A 58 58.10 -18.17 2.09
N PRO A 59 59.15 -18.77 2.67
CA PRO A 59 59.82 -19.91 2.04
C PRO A 59 58.89 -21.11 1.92
N THR A 60 59.10 -21.94 0.90
CA THR A 60 58.38 -23.19 0.67
C THR A 60 59.33 -24.38 0.82
N LEU A 61 58.97 -25.32 1.70
CA LEU A 61 59.66 -26.59 1.85
C LEU A 61 58.89 -27.66 1.06
N SER A 62 59.52 -28.28 0.06
CA SER A 62 58.96 -29.45 -0.62
C SER A 62 59.79 -30.69 -0.31
N LEU A 63 59.09 -31.80 -0.10
CA LEU A 63 59.67 -33.11 0.11
C LEU A 63 59.26 -33.96 -1.09
N GLU A 64 60.24 -34.42 -1.86
CA GLU A 64 60.04 -35.20 -3.08
C GLU A 64 60.67 -36.57 -2.87
N ALA A 65 59.97 -37.63 -3.28
CA ALA A 65 60.48 -38.99 -3.28
C ALA A 65 60.32 -39.57 -4.69
N GLU A 66 61.43 -39.79 -5.36
CA GLU A 66 61.51 -40.31 -6.73
C GLU A 66 61.96 -41.78 -6.72
N ASN A 67 61.75 -42.50 -7.82
CA ASN A 67 62.20 -43.90 -8.00
C ASN A 67 61.68 -44.91 -6.94
N VAL A 68 60.52 -44.66 -6.35
CA VAL A 68 59.95 -45.47 -5.23
C VAL A 68 59.62 -46.92 -5.63
N MET A 69 59.45 -47.19 -6.93
CA MET A 69 59.14 -48.51 -7.49
C MET A 69 59.83 -48.66 -8.86
N GLY A 70 61.13 -48.91 -8.87
CA GLY A 70 61.93 -49.02 -10.10
C GLY A 70 61.58 -50.25 -10.95
N SER A 71 61.96 -50.24 -12.24
CA SER A 71 61.72 -51.36 -13.17
C SER A 71 63.03 -52.10 -13.55
N ARG A 72 62.91 -53.39 -13.90
CA ARG A 72 64.04 -54.28 -14.29
C ARG A 72 65.12 -54.42 -13.19
N ARG A 73 66.41 -54.15 -13.49
CA ARG A 73 67.55 -54.29 -12.56
C ARG A 73 67.42 -53.44 -11.27
N TYR A 74 66.48 -52.50 -11.23
CA TYR A 74 66.17 -51.63 -10.09
C TYR A 74 64.81 -51.95 -9.45
N SER A 75 64.31 -53.18 -9.59
CA SER A 75 63.06 -53.62 -8.94
C SER A 75 63.24 -53.81 -7.42
N GLY A 76 62.26 -53.35 -6.65
CA GLY A 76 62.27 -53.33 -5.18
C GLY A 76 62.29 -51.93 -4.59
N PHE A 77 62.23 -51.82 -3.26
CA PHE A 77 62.13 -50.55 -2.52
C PHE A 77 63.48 -49.83 -2.33
N GLY A 78 64.58 -50.35 -2.88
CA GLY A 78 65.95 -49.93 -2.56
C GLY A 78 66.54 -48.81 -3.42
N GLY A 79 65.87 -48.39 -4.49
CA GLY A 79 66.38 -47.38 -5.46
C GLY A 79 65.77 -45.99 -5.35
N GLY A 80 64.92 -45.74 -4.35
CA GLY A 80 64.20 -44.48 -4.21
C GLY A 80 65.09 -43.33 -3.73
N GLU A 81 65.07 -42.21 -4.44
CA GLU A 81 65.75 -40.96 -4.02
C GLU A 81 64.77 -40.08 -3.26
N LYS A 82 65.20 -39.48 -2.14
CA LYS A 82 64.41 -38.54 -1.35
C LYS A 82 65.11 -37.19 -1.36
N ALA A 83 64.45 -36.17 -1.89
CA ALA A 83 64.94 -34.81 -1.95
C ALA A 83 64.12 -33.89 -1.04
N VAL A 84 64.80 -32.97 -0.37
CA VAL A 84 64.17 -31.88 0.39
C VAL A 84 64.60 -30.58 -0.26
N ARG A 85 63.65 -29.80 -0.76
CA ARG A 85 63.92 -28.53 -1.43
C ARG A 85 63.33 -27.39 -0.60
N LEU A 86 64.18 -26.47 -0.16
CA LEU A 86 63.74 -25.19 0.40
C LEU A 86 63.86 -24.12 -0.69
N SER A 87 62.74 -23.53 -1.08
CA SER A 87 62.70 -22.44 -2.08
C SER A 87 62.23 -21.16 -1.43
N MET A 88 62.98 -20.06 -1.60
CA MET A 88 62.55 -18.75 -1.14
C MET A 88 62.71 -17.69 -2.24
N PRO A 89 61.65 -16.93 -2.57
CA PRO A 89 61.79 -15.83 -3.50
C PRO A 89 62.59 -14.70 -2.84
N LEU A 90 63.76 -14.37 -3.40
CA LEU A 90 64.53 -13.20 -3.00
C LEU A 90 64.01 -11.98 -3.75
N GLU A 91 63.38 -11.04 -3.03
CA GLU A 91 62.95 -9.79 -3.64
C GLU A 91 64.13 -8.83 -3.77
N LEU A 92 64.74 -8.82 -4.96
CA LEU A 92 65.73 -7.81 -5.33
C LEU A 92 65.00 -6.53 -5.78
N GLY A 93 65.33 -5.39 -5.14
CA GLY A 93 64.82 -4.06 -5.50
C GLY A 93 63.51 -3.62 -4.83
N GLY A 94 62.82 -2.63 -5.44
CA GLY A 94 61.63 -1.95 -4.91
C GLY A 94 60.29 -2.71 -5.05
N LYS A 95 60.30 -4.03 -5.25
CA LYS A 95 59.07 -4.83 -5.47
C LYS A 95 58.12 -4.76 -4.27
N ARG A 96 58.66 -4.89 -3.05
CA ARG A 96 57.91 -4.71 -1.79
C ARG A 96 57.29 -3.33 -1.68
N SER A 97 58.04 -2.27 -1.97
CA SER A 97 57.49 -0.90 -1.90
C SER A 97 56.42 -0.66 -2.95
N ALA A 98 56.54 -1.24 -4.14
CA ALA A 98 55.49 -1.21 -5.16
C ALA A 98 54.21 -1.92 -4.70
N ARG A 99 54.31 -3.12 -4.11
CA ARG A 99 53.15 -3.83 -3.53
C ARG A 99 52.50 -3.03 -2.41
N MET A 100 53.29 -2.46 -1.51
CA MET A 100 52.78 -1.61 -0.44
C MET A 100 52.05 -0.37 -0.97
N ARG A 101 52.57 0.28 -2.03
CA ARG A 101 51.88 1.44 -2.66
C ARG A 101 50.51 1.04 -3.21
N VAL A 102 50.41 -0.08 -3.94
CA VAL A 102 49.13 -0.57 -4.46
C VAL A 102 48.17 -0.90 -3.33
N ALA A 103 48.62 -1.63 -2.31
CA ALA A 103 47.80 -1.98 -1.16
C ALA A 103 47.30 -0.73 -0.40
N GLN A 104 48.15 0.29 -0.23
CA GLN A 104 47.77 1.54 0.41
C GLN A 104 46.73 2.32 -0.40
N SER A 105 46.86 2.34 -1.73
CA SER A 105 45.86 2.95 -2.61
C SER A 105 44.52 2.21 -2.53
N GLN A 106 44.54 0.88 -2.46
CA GLN A 106 43.32 0.06 -2.27
C GLN A 106 42.67 0.35 -0.91
N ARG A 107 43.45 0.47 0.16
CA ARG A 107 42.95 0.89 1.48
C ARG A 107 42.33 2.29 1.45
N ALA A 108 42.96 3.24 0.75
CA ALA A 108 42.41 4.58 0.60
C ALA A 108 41.06 4.58 -0.13
N ALA A 109 40.95 3.78 -1.21
CA ALA A 109 39.69 3.60 -1.94
C ALA A 109 38.61 2.96 -1.07
N ALA A 110 38.93 1.91 -0.31
CA ALA A 110 38.00 1.29 0.63
C ALA A 110 37.52 2.26 1.72
N GLY A 111 38.40 3.13 2.22
CA GLY A 111 38.05 4.18 3.19
C GLY A 111 37.12 5.26 2.62
N ILE A 112 37.30 5.62 1.34
CA ILE A 112 36.34 6.49 0.64
C ILE A 112 34.99 5.79 0.52
N GLY A 113 34.98 4.52 0.13
CA GLY A 113 33.76 3.70 0.04
C GLY A 113 32.98 3.63 1.36
N ALA A 114 33.68 3.44 2.49
CA ALA A 114 33.06 3.45 3.81
C ALA A 114 32.37 4.78 4.16
N ARG A 115 33.05 5.91 3.94
CA ARG A 115 32.47 7.25 4.16
C ARG A 115 31.32 7.54 3.21
N SER A 116 31.41 7.09 1.95
CA SER A 116 30.32 7.20 0.98
C SER A 116 29.09 6.40 1.43
N ALA A 117 29.28 5.18 1.95
CA ALA A 117 28.18 4.36 2.44
C ALA A 117 27.47 4.98 3.66
N GLU A 118 28.22 5.62 4.56
CA GLU A 118 27.67 6.36 5.70
C GLU A 118 26.87 7.60 5.27
N ALA A 119 27.41 8.37 4.33
CA ALA A 119 26.72 9.52 3.76
C ALA A 119 25.43 9.11 3.03
N GLU A 120 25.49 8.05 2.23
CA GLU A 120 24.32 7.55 1.49
C GLU A 120 23.22 7.05 2.43
N LEU A 121 23.58 6.35 3.52
CA LEU A 121 22.62 5.94 4.55
C LEU A 121 21.93 7.17 5.17
N THR A 122 22.71 8.20 5.51
CA THR A 122 22.19 9.43 6.11
C THR A 122 21.21 10.13 5.18
N VAL A 123 21.55 10.26 3.89
CA VAL A 123 20.66 10.83 2.87
C VAL A 123 19.37 10.01 2.76
N ARG A 124 19.48 8.69 2.61
CA ARG A 124 18.32 7.80 2.45
C ARG A 124 17.36 7.87 3.63
N ILE A 125 17.87 7.91 4.85
CA ILE A 125 17.04 8.04 6.06
C ILE A 125 16.40 9.42 6.13
N THR A 126 17.15 10.48 5.81
CA THR A 126 16.63 11.84 5.82
C THR A 126 15.47 11.99 4.84
N GLU A 127 15.60 11.46 3.62
CA GLU A 127 14.52 11.45 2.63
C GLU A 127 13.29 10.67 3.11
N ALA A 128 13.50 9.48 3.67
CA ALA A 128 12.43 8.67 4.22
C ALA A 128 11.71 9.38 5.40
N PHE A 129 12.48 10.02 6.27
CA PHE A 129 11.96 10.77 7.42
C PHE A 129 11.15 11.99 6.98
N VAL A 130 11.65 12.77 6.02
CA VAL A 130 10.93 13.92 5.46
C VAL A 130 9.64 13.47 4.78
N THR A 131 9.67 12.36 4.04
CA THR A 131 8.48 11.78 3.39
C THR A 131 7.44 11.33 4.40
N LEU A 132 7.88 10.68 5.48
CA LEU A 132 7.01 10.27 6.59
C LEU A 132 6.37 11.50 7.26
N ALA A 133 7.19 12.48 7.65
CA ALA A 133 6.71 13.71 8.29
C ALA A 133 5.72 14.48 7.39
N ALA A 134 5.96 14.52 6.08
CA ALA A 134 5.03 15.13 5.12
C ALA A 134 3.71 14.36 5.04
N SER A 135 3.77 13.02 5.00
CA SER A 135 2.59 12.14 4.93
C SER A 135 1.72 12.26 6.18
N GLU A 136 2.32 12.35 7.37
CA GLU A 136 1.59 12.62 8.62
C GLU A 136 0.84 13.96 8.56
N ARG A 137 1.46 15.00 7.99
CA ARG A 137 0.81 16.30 7.79
C ARG A 137 -0.31 16.24 6.76
N TYR A 138 -0.15 15.49 5.67
CA TYR A 138 -1.21 15.31 4.68
C TYR A 138 -2.43 14.60 5.29
N VAL A 139 -2.23 13.58 6.13
CA VAL A 139 -3.32 12.91 6.83
C VAL A 139 -4.07 13.88 7.76
N ALA A 140 -3.33 14.71 8.51
CA ALA A 140 -3.94 15.71 9.37
C ALA A 140 -4.81 16.71 8.60
N ILE A 141 -4.33 17.20 7.44
CA ILE A 141 -5.08 18.11 6.56
C ILE A 141 -6.32 17.41 5.97
N ALA A 142 -6.17 16.17 5.50
CA ALA A 142 -7.27 15.39 4.94
C ALA A 142 -8.40 15.18 5.97
N ASN A 143 -8.04 14.84 7.21
CA ASN A 143 -8.99 14.68 8.30
C ASN A 143 -9.68 16.00 8.66
N ALA A 144 -8.94 17.10 8.77
CA ALA A 144 -9.52 18.42 9.01
C ALA A 144 -10.50 18.84 7.90
N GLY A 145 -10.17 18.55 6.64
CA GLY A 145 -11.05 18.76 5.49
C GLY A 145 -12.32 17.90 5.55
N HIS A 146 -12.18 16.63 5.94
CA HIS A 146 -13.31 15.72 6.12
C HIS A 146 -14.28 16.21 7.21
N GLU A 147 -13.76 16.62 8.37
CA GLU A 147 -14.58 17.17 9.44
C GLU A 147 -15.30 18.45 9.04
N LEU A 148 -14.63 19.35 8.31
CA LEU A 148 -15.24 20.57 7.81
C LEU A 148 -16.39 20.26 6.83
N ALA A 149 -16.17 19.32 5.90
CA ALA A 149 -17.20 18.87 4.97
C ALA A 149 -18.39 18.25 5.70
N ALA A 150 -18.15 17.43 6.73
CA ALA A 150 -19.20 16.83 7.55
C ALA A 150 -20.04 17.89 8.28
N ARG A 151 -19.38 18.90 8.88
CA ARG A 151 -20.08 20.03 9.51
C ARG A 151 -20.91 20.85 8.52
N ALA A 152 -20.35 21.14 7.35
CA ALA A 152 -21.05 21.89 6.30
C ALA A 152 -22.28 21.13 5.78
N HIS A 153 -22.15 19.81 5.57
CA HIS A 153 -23.27 18.95 5.18
C HIS A 153 -24.38 18.95 6.24
N HIS A 154 -24.03 18.84 7.53
CA HIS A 154 -25.00 18.91 8.62
C HIS A 154 -25.74 20.25 8.64
N ALA A 155 -25.00 21.36 8.59
CA ALA A 155 -25.59 22.70 8.59
C ALA A 155 -26.47 22.97 7.36
N ALA A 156 -26.10 22.44 6.18
CA ALA A 156 -26.93 22.54 4.98
C ALA A 156 -28.24 21.76 5.13
N ARG A 157 -28.20 20.56 5.71
CA ARG A 157 -29.38 19.73 5.98
C ARG A 157 -30.33 20.39 6.99
N GLU A 158 -29.81 21.06 8.01
CA GLU A 158 -30.62 21.81 8.98
C GLU A 158 -31.27 23.05 8.35
N ARG A 159 -30.55 23.75 7.45
CA ARG A 159 -31.03 24.99 6.81
C ARG A 159 -31.94 24.78 5.62
N VAL A 160 -31.92 23.61 5.00
CA VAL A 160 -32.86 23.21 3.95
C VAL A 160 -33.85 22.21 4.54
N PRO A 161 -34.89 22.67 5.27
CA PRO A 161 -35.99 21.80 5.61
C PRO A 161 -36.57 21.23 4.33
N ASP A 162 -37.05 19.98 4.40
CA ASP A 162 -37.61 19.28 3.25
C ASP A 162 -38.91 19.95 2.82
N ILE A 163 -38.81 20.98 1.98
CA ILE A 163 -39.95 21.71 1.41
C ILE A 163 -40.60 20.95 0.25
N THR A 164 -40.24 19.67 0.04
CA THR A 164 -40.91 18.86 -0.98
C THR A 164 -42.28 18.44 -0.51
N ASN A 165 -43.30 19.12 -1.02
CA ASN A 165 -44.68 18.69 -0.89
C ASN A 165 -44.82 17.29 -1.50
N THR A 166 -45.25 16.31 -0.69
CA THR A 166 -45.40 14.93 -1.17
C THR A 166 -46.66 14.85 -2.03
N GLN A 167 -46.48 14.96 -3.35
CA GLN A 167 -47.59 14.93 -4.30
C GLN A 167 -47.76 13.52 -4.88
N VAL A 168 -48.93 12.92 -4.66
CA VAL A 168 -49.28 11.59 -5.18
C VAL A 168 -50.27 11.78 -6.34
N GLN A 169 -49.94 11.23 -7.52
CA GLN A 169 -50.80 11.26 -8.70
C GLN A 169 -51.24 9.85 -9.09
N ILE A 170 -52.54 9.58 -9.05
CA ILE A 170 -53.14 8.32 -9.49
C ILE A 170 -53.74 8.54 -10.88
N ASN A 171 -53.27 7.77 -11.86
CA ASN A 171 -53.78 7.79 -13.23
C ASN A 171 -54.47 6.46 -13.51
N VAL A 172 -55.74 6.50 -13.91
CA VAL A 172 -56.51 5.30 -14.25
C VAL A 172 -56.98 5.35 -15.70
N VAL A 173 -56.77 4.25 -16.41
CA VAL A 173 -57.21 4.04 -17.79
C VAL A 173 -58.31 2.98 -17.79
N ALA A 174 -59.51 3.35 -18.22
CA ALA A 174 -60.68 2.45 -18.23
C ALA A 174 -61.37 2.47 -19.60
N PRO A 175 -60.91 1.65 -20.57
CA PRO A 175 -61.39 1.70 -21.95
C PRO A 175 -62.81 1.15 -22.13
N ALA A 176 -63.26 0.25 -21.25
CA ALA A 176 -64.56 -0.41 -21.33
C ALA A 176 -65.71 0.36 -20.63
N LEU A 177 -65.42 1.49 -19.96
CA LEU A 177 -66.41 2.24 -19.19
C LEU A 177 -66.88 3.52 -19.92
N ALA A 178 -68.17 3.83 -19.81
CA ALA A 178 -68.69 5.12 -20.24
C ALA A 178 -68.16 6.24 -19.33
N PRO A 179 -68.09 7.50 -19.77
CA PRO A 179 -67.54 8.58 -18.95
C PRO A 179 -68.25 8.72 -17.60
N ALA A 180 -69.58 8.56 -17.57
CA ALA A 180 -70.37 8.59 -16.33
C ALA A 180 -70.05 7.41 -15.39
N ASP A 181 -69.70 6.25 -15.95
CA ASP A 181 -69.33 5.07 -15.16
C ASP A 181 -67.91 5.16 -14.61
N VAL A 182 -66.97 5.77 -15.35
CA VAL A 182 -65.62 6.09 -14.84
C VAL A 182 -65.71 7.02 -13.63
N GLU A 183 -66.61 7.99 -13.67
CA GLU A 183 -66.80 8.90 -12.55
C GLU A 183 -67.34 8.18 -11.32
N ARG A 184 -68.39 7.37 -11.48
CA ARG A 184 -69.04 6.68 -10.36
C ARG A 184 -68.23 5.52 -9.80
N GLN A 185 -67.54 4.75 -10.65
CA GLN A 185 -66.87 3.51 -10.25
C GLN A 185 -65.37 3.69 -9.97
N VAL A 186 -64.73 4.73 -10.50
CA VAL A 186 -63.28 4.92 -10.36
C VAL A 186 -62.98 6.23 -9.65
N THR A 187 -63.42 7.36 -10.20
CA THR A 187 -63.06 8.67 -9.68
C THR A 187 -63.65 8.91 -8.29
N TYR A 188 -64.95 8.65 -8.10
CA TYR A 188 -65.65 8.92 -6.84
C TYR A 188 -65.13 8.07 -5.66
N PRO A 189 -64.88 6.75 -5.80
CA PRO A 189 -64.26 5.97 -4.73
C PRO A 189 -62.84 6.41 -4.39
N ILE A 190 -62.03 6.80 -5.39
CA ILE A 190 -60.67 7.29 -5.17
C ILE A 190 -60.69 8.62 -4.43
N GLU A 191 -61.53 9.57 -4.83
CA GLU A 191 -61.69 10.85 -4.12
C GLU A 191 -62.19 10.66 -2.69
N THR A 192 -63.15 9.76 -2.48
CA THR A 192 -63.67 9.44 -1.15
C THR A 192 -62.60 8.79 -0.26
N ALA A 193 -61.78 7.90 -0.82
CA ALA A 193 -60.65 7.31 -0.12
C ALA A 193 -59.58 8.34 0.24
N PHE A 194 -59.32 9.33 -0.65
CA PHE A 194 -58.42 10.45 -0.36
C PHE A 194 -58.94 11.36 0.75
N ALA A 195 -60.25 11.63 0.80
CA ALA A 195 -60.86 12.47 1.83
C ALA A 195 -60.67 11.94 3.28
N GLY A 196 -60.36 10.66 3.44
CA GLY A 196 -60.08 10.04 4.73
C GLY A 196 -58.61 10.02 5.15
N ILE A 197 -57.67 10.53 4.34
CA ILE A 197 -56.23 10.46 4.63
C ILE A 197 -55.82 11.58 5.58
N PRO A 198 -55.29 11.28 6.78
CA PRO A 198 -54.75 12.29 7.69
C PRO A 198 -53.55 13.01 7.05
N GLY A 199 -53.54 14.35 7.09
CA GLY A 199 -52.44 15.17 6.55
C GLY A 199 -52.54 15.54 5.07
N LEU A 200 -53.66 15.25 4.40
CA LEU A 200 -53.93 15.67 3.03
C LEU A 200 -54.45 17.13 3.01
N GLU A 201 -53.74 18.02 2.32
CA GLU A 201 -54.12 19.45 2.23
C GLU A 201 -55.07 19.75 1.07
N SER A 202 -54.84 19.11 -0.08
CA SER A 202 -55.61 19.37 -1.29
C SER A 202 -55.70 18.14 -2.17
N THR A 203 -56.90 17.89 -2.68
CA THR A 203 -57.17 16.89 -3.72
C THR A 203 -57.73 17.59 -4.94
N ARG A 204 -57.15 17.33 -6.12
CA ARG A 204 -57.68 17.82 -7.39
C ARG A 204 -57.85 16.67 -8.36
N SER A 205 -59.08 16.51 -8.82
CA SER A 205 -59.46 15.60 -9.89
C SER A 205 -59.40 16.30 -11.23
N LEU A 206 -58.80 15.66 -12.22
CA LEU A 206 -58.67 16.17 -13.58
C LEU A 206 -59.18 15.13 -14.56
N LYS A 207 -60.22 15.51 -15.30
CA LYS A 207 -60.80 14.74 -16.39
C LYS A 207 -60.28 15.31 -17.71
N ARG A 208 -59.61 14.49 -18.51
CA ARG A 208 -59.15 14.85 -19.86
C ARG A 208 -59.61 13.80 -20.85
N VAL A 209 -60.36 14.24 -21.86
CA VAL A 209 -61.00 13.37 -22.87
C VAL A 209 -60.10 13.12 -24.09
N ASN A 210 -58.91 13.72 -24.15
CA ASN A 210 -58.13 13.79 -25.39
C ASN A 210 -56.64 14.18 -25.18
N ALA A 211 -56.00 13.77 -24.09
CA ALA A 211 -54.59 14.09 -23.86
C ALA A 211 -53.72 12.83 -23.74
N SER A 212 -52.80 12.64 -24.70
CA SER A 212 -51.62 11.82 -24.51
C SER A 212 -50.77 12.45 -23.40
N MET A 213 -50.52 11.70 -22.33
CA MET A 213 -49.63 12.15 -21.26
C MET A 213 -48.19 11.91 -21.70
N PRO A 214 -47.28 12.90 -21.62
CA PRO A 214 -45.86 12.64 -21.83
C PRO A 214 -45.34 11.82 -20.65
N THR A 215 -45.24 10.50 -20.82
CA THR A 215 -44.50 9.63 -19.90
C THR A 215 -43.02 9.95 -20.02
N ARG A 216 -42.47 10.67 -19.05
CA ARG A 216 -41.02 10.88 -18.97
C ARG A 216 -40.38 9.53 -18.60
N GLY A 217 -39.72 8.89 -19.58
CA GLY A 217 -38.69 7.89 -19.29
C GLY A 217 -38.95 6.40 -19.59
N ARG A 218 -39.84 6.01 -20.52
CA ARG A 218 -39.83 4.63 -21.06
C ARG A 218 -39.96 4.63 -22.59
N ARG A 219 -39.08 3.84 -23.25
CA ARG A 219 -39.06 3.63 -24.70
C ARG A 219 -40.44 3.18 -25.20
N PRO A 220 -40.92 3.65 -26.35
CA PRO A 220 -42.22 3.25 -26.88
C PRO A 220 -42.16 1.78 -27.29
N VAL A 221 -43.05 0.97 -26.75
CA VAL A 221 -43.32 -0.38 -27.27
C VAL A 221 -44.22 -0.18 -28.49
N HIS A 222 -43.66 -0.36 -29.68
CA HIS A 222 -44.41 -0.36 -30.92
C HIS A 222 -45.38 -1.56 -30.94
N GLY A 223 -46.65 -1.28 -31.25
CA GLY A 223 -47.60 -2.29 -31.74
C GLY A 223 -48.78 -2.58 -30.83
N LEU A 224 -49.77 -1.69 -30.78
CA LEU A 224 -51.17 -2.06 -30.52
C LEU A 224 -52.09 -1.22 -31.46
N PRO A 225 -52.84 -1.85 -32.38
CA PRO A 225 -53.80 -1.15 -33.23
C PRO A 225 -55.12 -0.92 -32.46
N GLY A 226 -55.68 0.30 -32.54
CA GLY A 226 -56.95 0.65 -31.88
C GLY A 226 -56.87 1.81 -30.87
N ALA A 227 -56.06 2.83 -31.14
CA ALA A 227 -55.88 4.00 -30.27
C ALA A 227 -57.00 5.05 -30.40
N ASP A 228 -58.27 4.62 -30.45
CA ASP A 228 -59.41 5.54 -30.48
C ASP A 228 -60.07 5.63 -29.10
N ARG A 229 -59.88 6.80 -28.47
CA ARG A 229 -60.56 7.30 -27.26
C ARG A 229 -60.25 6.55 -25.95
N LEU A 230 -58.99 6.54 -25.55
CA LEU A 230 -58.63 6.27 -24.15
C LEU A 230 -59.09 7.43 -23.26
N LYS A 231 -60.11 7.17 -22.43
CA LYS A 231 -60.56 8.10 -21.40
C LYS A 231 -59.69 7.92 -20.16
N THR A 232 -59.13 9.01 -19.67
CA THR A 232 -58.22 8.98 -18.51
C THR A 232 -58.79 9.83 -17.39
N SER A 233 -58.74 9.31 -16.16
CA SER A 233 -58.99 10.08 -14.95
C SER A 233 -57.70 10.17 -14.15
N SER A 234 -57.38 11.38 -13.68
CA SER A 234 -56.20 11.62 -12.86
C SER A 234 -56.61 12.32 -11.57
N VAL A 235 -56.25 11.74 -10.43
CA VAL A 235 -56.46 12.35 -9.11
C VAL A 235 -55.10 12.68 -8.52
N ARG A 236 -54.90 13.95 -8.15
CA ARG A 236 -53.69 14.45 -7.48
C ARG A 236 -54.01 14.80 -6.04
N GLY A 237 -53.25 14.26 -5.10
CA GLY A 237 -53.27 14.62 -3.70
C GLY A 237 -51.96 15.28 -3.28
N CYS A 238 -52.03 16.38 -2.55
CA CYS A 238 -50.90 17.02 -1.89
C CYS A 238 -51.01 16.85 -0.38
N ALA A 239 -49.98 16.28 0.24
CA ALA A 239 -49.87 16.16 1.68
C ALA A 239 -48.60 16.89 2.14
N TRP A 240 -48.76 17.85 3.04
CA TRP A 240 -47.65 18.42 3.79
C TRP A 240 -47.29 17.46 4.91
N ARG A 241 -46.04 17.06 4.95
CA ARG A 241 -45.52 16.32 6.10
C ARG A 241 -45.05 17.38 7.10
N SER A 242 -45.86 17.63 8.14
CA SER A 242 -45.50 18.49 9.28
C SER A 242 -44.28 17.96 10.02
#